data_AF-A0A3M1RDM1-F1
#
_entry.id   AF-A0A3M1RDM1-F1
#
_cell.length_a   1.000
_cell.length_b   1.000
_cell.length_c   1.000
_cell.angle_alpha   90.00
_cell.angle_beta   90.00
_cell.angle_gamma   90.00
#
_symmetry.space_group_name_H-M   'P 1'
#
loop_
_entity.id
_entity.type
_entity.pdbx_description
1 polymer ?
#
loop_
_entity_poly.entity_id
_entity_poly.type
_entity_poly.pdbx_seq_one_letter_code
_entity_poly.pdbx_strand_id
1 'polypeptide(L)'
;MTPMIDRKRGRIFGVNVVDLLIALLVLFAIFSYLSRPDEAVYRGNQMYIAIQDHQRLDSRGFLVEAEVTGTYLWDNTPFHETGILLPSTAGRLRLRKRDGTIVVIGGERAYIEDVAASTIKMKPLDSYLVVFELEPQSFEGYRGLISYLESLKEEMGADHLYLDIEVAVDSPMTHAERQEIVNELNAMYLVKAFYLPRADPQGFVVNVVKAEVSELAGLNIPEGAVRTGRIRAYAGYSEEPDREFPQGYHNVSAKGLL
;
A
#
# COMPACT_ATOMS: atom_id res chain seq x y z
N MET A 1 17.68 -15.04 -57.94
CA MET A 1 17.78 -15.31 -56.50
C MET A 1 18.79 -14.34 -55.91
N THR A 2 18.29 -13.30 -55.25
CA THR A 2 19.13 -12.26 -54.62
C THR A 2 19.69 -12.83 -53.31
N PRO A 3 21.00 -12.76 -53.06
CA PRO A 3 21.59 -13.37 -51.88
C PRO A 3 21.09 -12.66 -50.62
N MET A 4 20.68 -13.44 -49.62
CA MET A 4 20.01 -12.97 -48.40
C MET A 4 20.93 -12.16 -47.47
N ILE A 5 22.24 -12.19 -47.70
CA ILE A 5 23.25 -11.51 -46.88
C ILE A 5 24.35 -10.96 -47.80
N ASP A 6 24.46 -9.62 -47.91
CA ASP A 6 25.57 -8.96 -48.61
C ASP A 6 26.63 -8.51 -47.58
N ARG A 7 27.59 -9.41 -47.33
CA ARG A 7 28.69 -9.20 -46.37
C ARG A 7 29.59 -8.01 -46.70
N LYS A 8 29.64 -7.52 -47.95
CA LYS A 8 30.57 -6.46 -48.35
C LYS A 8 30.10 -5.05 -48.01
N ARG A 9 28.82 -4.87 -47.67
CA ARG A 9 28.23 -3.55 -47.32
C ARG A 9 27.67 -3.46 -45.90
N GLY A 10 27.82 -4.51 -45.09
CA GLY A 10 27.26 -4.53 -43.72
C GLY A 10 25.75 -4.34 -43.69
N ARG A 11 25.04 -4.84 -44.71
CA ARG A 11 23.58 -4.72 -44.85
C ARG A 11 22.94 -6.10 -44.83
N ILE A 12 21.88 -6.24 -44.04
CA ILE A 12 21.03 -7.43 -43.98
C ILE A 12 19.63 -6.96 -44.41
N PHE A 13 19.02 -7.62 -45.41
CA PHE A 13 17.75 -7.20 -46.03
C PHE A 13 17.70 -5.74 -46.52
N GLY A 14 18.83 -5.17 -46.98
CA GLY A 14 18.89 -3.79 -47.49
C GLY A 14 18.95 -2.69 -46.41
N VAL A 15 18.79 -3.06 -45.14
CA VAL A 15 18.93 -2.18 -43.97
C VAL A 15 20.37 -2.25 -43.45
N ASN A 16 20.91 -1.12 -42.99
CA ASN A 16 22.22 -1.08 -42.33
C ASN A 16 22.16 -1.87 -41.03
N VAL A 17 23.14 -2.73 -40.78
CA VAL A 17 23.20 -3.56 -39.55
C VAL A 17 23.18 -2.70 -38.28
N VAL A 18 23.73 -1.48 -38.34
CA VAL A 18 23.68 -0.51 -37.23
C VAL A 18 22.25 -0.05 -36.94
N ASP A 19 21.47 0.28 -37.97
CA ASP A 19 20.08 0.74 -37.80
C ASP A 19 19.19 -0.39 -37.27
N LEU A 20 19.44 -1.63 -37.70
CA LEU A 20 18.76 -2.82 -37.17
C LEU A 20 19.05 -3.05 -35.68
N LEU A 21 20.30 -2.87 -35.25
CA LEU A 21 20.69 -2.98 -33.85
C LEU A 21 20.03 -1.89 -33.00
N ILE A 22 19.98 -0.65 -33.49
CA ILE A 22 19.30 0.46 -32.79
C ILE A 22 17.80 0.17 -32.67
N ALA A 23 17.15 -0.28 -33.75
CA ALA A 23 15.73 -0.63 -33.71
C ALA A 23 15.43 -1.76 -32.70
N LEU A 24 16.28 -2.78 -32.63
CA LEU A 24 16.21 -3.85 -31.62
C LEU A 24 16.39 -3.33 -30.20
N LEU A 25 17.32 -2.39 -29.98
CA LEU A 25 17.56 -1.79 -28.67
C LEU A 25 16.37 -0.94 -28.22
N VAL A 26 15.76 -0.18 -29.13
CA VAL A 26 14.54 0.59 -28.88
C VAL A 26 13.36 -0.33 -28.60
N LEU A 27 13.17 -1.39 -29.39
CA LEU A 27 12.12 -2.39 -29.15
C LEU A 27 12.32 -3.11 -27.81
N PHE A 28 13.56 -3.47 -27.47
CA PHE A 28 13.89 -4.08 -26.18
C PHE A 28 13.63 -3.11 -25.02
N ALA A 29 13.97 -1.83 -25.17
CA ALA A 29 13.68 -0.82 -24.15
C ALA A 29 12.16 -0.59 -23.98
N ILE A 30 11.41 -0.51 -25.08
CA ILE A 30 9.95 -0.39 -25.05
C ILE A 30 9.32 -1.64 -24.42
N PHE A 31 9.74 -2.83 -24.82
CA PHE A 31 9.26 -4.09 -24.26
C PHE A 31 9.61 -4.19 -22.77
N SER A 32 10.84 -3.88 -22.38
CA SER A 32 11.26 -3.87 -20.97
C SER A 32 10.51 -2.84 -20.12
N TYR A 33 10.07 -1.73 -20.71
CA TYR A 33 9.25 -0.73 -20.03
C TYR A 33 7.78 -1.17 -19.91
N LEU A 34 7.22 -1.78 -20.97
CA LEU A 34 5.84 -2.25 -21.00
C LEU A 34 5.63 -3.53 -20.16
N SER A 35 6.65 -4.37 -20.02
CA SER A 35 6.58 -5.66 -19.34
C SER A 35 6.97 -5.61 -17.86
N ARG A 36 7.00 -4.44 -17.22
CA ARG A 36 7.21 -4.39 -15.77
C ARG A 36 6.04 -5.08 -15.07
N PRO A 37 6.30 -6.09 -14.26
CA PRO A 37 5.25 -6.84 -13.57
C PRO A 37 4.59 -5.96 -12.49
N ASP A 38 3.29 -6.16 -12.28
CA ASP A 38 2.54 -5.53 -11.16
C ASP A 38 2.99 -6.07 -9.80
N GLU A 39 3.84 -7.10 -9.80
CA GLU A 39 4.46 -7.73 -8.65
C GLU A 39 5.99 -7.76 -8.82
N ALA A 40 6.74 -7.56 -7.74
CA ALA A 40 8.19 -7.65 -7.78
C ALA A 40 8.68 -8.73 -6.82
N VAL A 41 9.62 -9.56 -7.30
CA VAL A 41 10.22 -10.65 -6.54
C VAL A 41 11.68 -10.33 -6.27
N TYR A 42 12.04 -10.30 -4.99
CA TYR A 42 13.37 -10.00 -4.50
C TYR A 42 13.94 -11.22 -3.80
N ARG A 43 15.22 -11.46 -4.00
CA ARG A 43 15.98 -12.41 -3.18
C ARG A 43 16.38 -11.76 -1.86
N GLY A 44 16.73 -12.58 -0.87
CA GLY A 44 17.17 -12.10 0.44
C GLY A 44 18.38 -11.14 0.41
N ASN A 45 19.27 -11.28 -0.57
CA ASN A 45 20.39 -10.36 -0.76
C ASN A 45 20.00 -9.02 -1.45
N GLN A 46 18.75 -8.89 -1.91
CA GLN A 46 18.18 -7.68 -2.53
C GLN A 46 17.26 -6.91 -1.56
N MET A 47 17.31 -7.19 -0.26
CA MET A 47 16.47 -6.53 0.75
C MET A 47 16.50 -4.99 0.66
N TYR A 48 17.65 -4.40 0.39
CA TYR A 48 17.77 -2.95 0.22
C TYR A 48 16.90 -2.42 -0.93
N ILE A 49 16.87 -3.12 -2.07
CA ILE A 49 16.05 -2.74 -3.23
C ILE A 49 14.57 -2.91 -2.87
N ALA A 50 14.21 -4.02 -2.23
CA ALA A 50 12.83 -4.26 -1.78
C ALA A 50 12.32 -3.13 -0.86
N ILE A 51 13.18 -2.65 0.06
CA ILE A 51 12.85 -1.52 0.94
C ILE A 51 12.66 -0.23 0.16
N GLN A 52 13.52 0.05 -0.82
CA GLN A 52 13.40 1.26 -1.64
C GLN A 52 12.11 1.26 -2.46
N ASP A 53 11.77 0.13 -3.07
CA ASP A 53 10.58 0.01 -3.91
C ASP A 53 9.30 0.06 -3.06
N HIS A 54 9.31 -0.57 -1.89
CA HIS A 54 8.27 -0.39 -0.88
C HIS A 54 8.11 1.08 -0.46
N GLN A 55 9.21 1.79 -0.16
CA GLN A 55 9.16 3.21 0.20
C GLN A 55 8.63 4.10 -0.93
N ARG A 56 8.94 3.78 -2.20
CA ARG A 56 8.39 4.50 -3.35
C ARG A 56 6.88 4.33 -3.43
N LEU A 57 6.38 3.10 -3.35
CA LEU A 57 4.95 2.81 -3.32
C LEU A 57 4.26 3.48 -2.13
N ASP A 58 4.82 3.33 -0.93
CA ASP A 58 4.27 3.86 0.32
C ASP A 58 4.19 5.40 0.30
N SER A 59 5.22 6.07 -0.22
CA SER A 59 5.24 7.54 -0.37
C SER A 59 4.17 8.07 -1.34
N ARG A 60 3.69 7.22 -2.24
CA ARG A 60 2.60 7.50 -3.17
C ARG A 60 1.23 7.10 -2.63
N GLY A 61 1.19 6.46 -1.47
CA GLY A 61 -0.02 6.11 -0.74
C GLY A 61 -0.52 4.69 -0.97
N PHE A 62 0.22 3.84 -1.68
CA PHE A 62 -0.16 2.44 -1.87
C PHE A 62 0.11 1.62 -0.61
N LEU A 63 -0.85 0.77 -0.24
CA LEU A 63 -0.59 -0.36 0.65
C LEU A 63 0.04 -1.48 -0.16
N VAL A 64 1.02 -2.16 0.44
CA VAL A 64 1.79 -3.22 -0.24
C VAL A 64 1.63 -4.52 0.53
N GLU A 65 1.06 -5.52 -0.14
CA GLU A 65 1.08 -6.89 0.36
C GLU A 65 2.42 -7.53 0.00
N ALA A 66 2.96 -8.31 0.92
CA ALA A 66 4.15 -9.10 0.68
C ALA A 66 3.95 -10.55 1.11
N GLU A 67 4.42 -11.46 0.27
CA GLU A 67 4.62 -12.87 0.58
C GLU A 67 6.12 -13.08 0.84
N VAL A 68 6.45 -13.56 2.04
CA VAL A 68 7.83 -13.67 2.50
C VAL A 68 8.12 -15.13 2.83
N THR A 69 9.17 -15.66 2.21
CA THR A 69 9.72 -16.98 2.51
C THR A 69 11.09 -16.82 3.15
N GLY A 70 11.37 -17.59 4.19
CA GLY A 70 12.62 -17.50 4.93
C GLY A 70 12.69 -18.45 6.11
N THR A 71 13.35 -18.01 7.17
CA THR A 71 13.56 -18.81 8.39
C THR A 71 13.50 -17.90 9.60
N TYR A 72 12.79 -18.33 10.65
CA TYR A 72 12.82 -17.66 11.94
C TYR A 72 14.20 -17.75 12.57
N LEU A 73 14.74 -16.64 13.06
CA LEU A 73 16.10 -16.61 13.62
C LEU A 73 16.20 -17.24 15.02
N TRP A 74 15.09 -17.28 15.76
CA TRP A 74 15.09 -17.74 17.15
C TRP A 74 15.13 -19.27 17.28
N ASP A 75 14.54 -20.02 16.33
CA ASP A 75 14.50 -21.50 16.35
C ASP A 75 14.89 -22.18 15.02
N ASN A 76 15.23 -21.41 13.99
CA ASN A 76 15.53 -21.91 12.64
C ASN A 76 14.36 -22.65 11.96
N THR A 77 13.11 -22.43 12.37
CA THR A 77 11.96 -23.02 11.68
C THR A 77 11.63 -22.28 10.37
N PRO A 78 11.10 -22.98 9.35
CA PRO A 78 10.70 -22.34 8.10
C PRO A 78 9.63 -21.26 8.32
N PHE A 79 9.78 -20.15 7.60
CA PHE A 79 8.82 -19.05 7.57
C PHE A 79 8.25 -18.92 6.16
N HIS A 80 6.92 -18.91 6.04
CA HIS A 80 6.22 -18.64 4.78
C HIS A 80 4.88 -17.99 5.10
N GLU A 81 4.82 -16.67 5.01
CA GLU A 81 3.67 -15.89 5.43
C GLU A 81 3.39 -14.74 4.46
N THR A 82 2.13 -14.36 4.39
CA THR A 82 1.65 -13.18 3.65
C THR A 82 1.16 -12.12 4.63
N GLY A 83 1.42 -10.85 4.32
CA GLY A 83 1.01 -9.74 5.17
C GLY A 83 1.13 -8.38 4.50
N ILE A 84 0.68 -7.33 5.18
CA ILE A 84 0.88 -5.94 4.75
C ILE A 84 2.21 -5.42 5.26
N LEU A 85 2.96 -4.77 4.37
CA LEU A 85 4.16 -4.05 4.75
C LEU A 85 3.81 -2.74 5.44
N LEU A 86 4.38 -2.57 6.63
CA LEU A 86 4.34 -1.33 7.40
C LEU A 86 5.57 -0.48 7.05
N PRO A 87 5.58 0.83 7.38
CA PRO A 87 6.75 1.69 7.21
C PRO A 87 8.05 1.02 7.62
N SER A 88 8.95 0.92 6.66
CA SER A 88 10.28 0.34 6.88
C SER A 88 11.11 1.29 7.72
N THR A 89 11.84 0.75 8.68
CA THR A 89 12.76 1.50 9.54
C THR A 89 14.12 0.82 9.55
N ALA A 90 15.19 1.62 9.52
CA ALA A 90 16.57 1.16 9.70
C ALA A 90 17.02 -0.02 8.80
N GLY A 91 16.56 -0.06 7.53
CA GLY A 91 17.00 -1.08 6.58
C GLY A 91 16.32 -2.45 6.74
N ARG A 92 15.12 -2.49 7.33
CA ARG A 92 14.31 -3.69 7.57
C ARG A 92 12.89 -3.51 7.06
N LEU A 93 12.25 -4.60 6.65
CA LEU A 93 10.81 -4.63 6.40
C LEU A 93 10.06 -5.04 7.67
N ARG A 94 8.84 -4.55 7.82
CA ARG A 94 7.92 -4.94 8.91
C ARG A 94 6.66 -5.47 8.26
N LEU A 95 6.36 -6.74 8.51
CA LEU A 95 5.21 -7.44 7.94
C LEU A 95 4.14 -7.59 9.02
N ARG A 96 2.95 -7.02 8.82
CA ARG A 96 1.78 -7.36 9.64
C ARG A 96 1.06 -8.53 9.00
N LYS A 97 0.94 -9.63 9.73
CA LYS A 97 0.15 -10.80 9.33
C LYS A 97 -1.35 -10.55 9.57
N ARG A 98 -2.21 -11.40 9.01
CA ARG A 98 -3.67 -11.34 9.20
C ARG A 98 -4.12 -11.46 10.66
N ASP A 99 -3.32 -12.10 11.51
CA ASP A 99 -3.58 -12.24 12.95
C ASP A 99 -3.17 -10.99 13.77
N GLY A 100 -2.73 -9.91 13.11
CA GLY A 100 -2.26 -8.68 13.73
C GLY A 100 -0.80 -8.72 14.20
N THR A 101 -0.16 -9.89 14.21
CA THR A 101 1.24 -10.02 14.60
C THR A 101 2.14 -9.28 13.62
N ILE A 102 3.09 -8.51 14.15
CA ILE A 102 4.11 -7.82 13.36
C ILE A 102 5.42 -8.59 13.46
N VAL A 103 5.98 -8.94 12.32
CA VAL A 103 7.27 -9.63 12.19
C VAL A 103 8.25 -8.71 11.47
N VAL A 104 9.46 -8.59 11.99
CA VAL A 104 10.56 -7.83 11.39
C VAL A 104 11.35 -8.74 10.46
N ILE A 105 11.43 -8.36 9.19
CA ILE A 105 12.05 -9.16 8.13
C ILE A 105 13.38 -8.50 7.73
N GLY A 106 14.45 -9.28 7.83
CA GLY A 106 15.78 -8.93 7.34
C GLY A 106 16.14 -9.69 6.05
N GLY A 107 17.27 -9.34 5.46
CA GLY A 107 17.80 -10.06 4.29
C GLY A 107 18.30 -11.46 4.63
N GLU A 108 18.90 -12.14 3.66
CA GLU A 108 19.37 -13.53 3.81
C GLU A 108 20.38 -13.72 4.96
N ARG A 109 21.12 -12.65 5.31
CA ARG A 109 22.14 -12.64 6.38
C ARG A 109 21.68 -11.91 7.64
N ALA A 110 20.37 -11.80 7.85
CA ALA A 110 19.80 -11.21 9.05
C ALA A 110 20.30 -11.91 10.31
N TYR A 111 20.44 -11.16 11.39
CA TYR A 111 20.87 -11.68 12.70
C TYR A 111 20.08 -11.09 13.87
N ILE A 112 19.48 -9.91 13.70
CA ILE A 112 18.79 -9.18 14.78
C ILE A 112 17.27 -9.17 14.55
N GLU A 113 16.85 -9.38 13.31
CA GLU A 113 15.46 -9.42 12.86
C GLU A 113 14.77 -10.74 13.30
N ASP A 114 13.45 -10.83 13.13
CA ASP A 114 12.73 -12.06 13.49
C ASP A 114 12.94 -13.16 12.43
N VAL A 115 13.05 -12.75 11.17
CA VAL A 115 13.15 -13.62 10.00
C VAL A 115 14.31 -13.22 9.10
N ALA A 116 15.12 -14.19 8.69
CA ALA A 116 16.02 -14.08 7.53
C ALA A 116 15.26 -14.50 6.27
N ALA A 117 14.94 -13.53 5.41
CA ALA A 117 14.21 -13.82 4.17
C ALA A 117 15.14 -14.40 3.10
N SER A 118 14.66 -15.45 2.43
CA SER A 118 15.26 -15.96 1.20
C SER A 118 14.60 -15.36 -0.04
N THR A 119 13.29 -15.12 0.01
CA THR A 119 12.49 -14.50 -1.05
C THR A 119 11.43 -13.58 -0.46
N ILE A 120 11.22 -12.44 -1.11
CA ILE A 120 10.17 -11.46 -0.79
C ILE A 120 9.47 -11.15 -2.11
N LYS A 121 8.18 -11.43 -2.18
CA LYS A 121 7.32 -11.03 -3.30
C LYS A 121 6.46 -9.88 -2.82
N MET A 122 6.52 -8.72 -3.48
CA MET A 122 5.73 -7.53 -3.14
C MET A 122 4.74 -7.23 -4.25
N LYS A 123 3.53 -6.83 -3.86
CA LYS A 123 2.48 -6.39 -4.78
C LYS A 123 1.69 -5.25 -4.11
N PRO A 124 1.44 -4.12 -4.78
CA PRO A 124 0.51 -3.13 -4.26
C PRO A 124 -0.90 -3.75 -4.22
N LEU A 125 -1.68 -3.43 -3.20
CA LEU A 125 -3.08 -3.89 -3.08
C LEU A 125 -3.93 -3.43 -4.27
N ASP A 126 -3.70 -2.18 -4.70
CA ASP A 126 -4.35 -1.55 -5.85
C ASP A 126 -3.31 -1.11 -6.87
N SER A 127 -3.68 -1.17 -8.15
CA SER A 127 -2.82 -0.72 -9.26
C SER A 127 -2.91 0.79 -9.47
N TYR A 128 -4.04 1.39 -9.10
CA TYR A 128 -4.30 2.82 -9.22
C TYR A 128 -4.92 3.37 -7.94
N LEU A 129 -4.56 4.62 -7.62
CA LEU A 129 -5.18 5.40 -6.56
C LEU A 129 -5.70 6.71 -7.12
N VAL A 130 -6.91 7.07 -6.73
CA VAL A 130 -7.41 8.43 -6.86
C VAL A 130 -7.37 9.08 -5.49
N VAL A 131 -6.53 10.10 -5.35
CA VAL A 131 -6.25 10.78 -4.08
C VAL A 131 -6.94 12.13 -4.05
N PHE A 132 -7.67 12.42 -2.97
CA PHE A 132 -8.43 13.66 -2.81
C PHE A 132 -8.58 14.02 -1.33
N GLU A 133 -8.97 15.27 -1.06
CA GLU A 133 -9.27 15.75 0.29
C GLU A 133 -10.77 15.96 0.46
N LEU A 134 -11.30 15.59 1.62
CA LEU A 134 -12.65 15.94 2.05
C LEU A 134 -12.57 17.00 3.14
N GLU A 135 -13.45 17.99 3.04
CA GLU A 135 -13.57 19.04 4.04
C GLU A 135 -14.07 18.48 5.38
N PRO A 136 -13.72 19.15 6.51
CA PRO A 136 -14.23 18.80 7.82
C PRO A 136 -15.76 18.74 7.85
N GLN A 137 -16.31 17.68 8.46
CA GLN A 137 -17.75 17.46 8.56
C GLN A 137 -18.15 17.03 9.97
N SER A 138 -19.42 17.24 10.30
CA SER A 138 -20.03 16.84 11.56
C SER A 138 -21.15 15.83 11.29
N PHE A 139 -21.26 14.86 12.18
CA PHE A 139 -22.25 13.79 12.15
C PHE A 139 -22.87 13.63 13.53
N GLU A 140 -24.13 13.23 13.59
CA GLU A 140 -24.82 12.92 14.85
C GLU A 140 -24.16 11.74 15.59
N GLY A 141 -23.39 10.90 14.89
CA GLY A 141 -22.61 9.84 15.49
C GLY A 141 -21.72 9.10 14.50
N TYR A 142 -20.89 8.18 15.04
CA TYR A 142 -19.89 7.45 14.26
C TYR A 142 -20.50 6.63 13.10
N ARG A 143 -21.68 6.02 13.32
CA ARG A 143 -22.40 5.30 12.26
C ARG A 143 -22.75 6.20 11.07
N GLY A 144 -23.04 7.48 11.31
CA GLY A 144 -23.32 8.46 10.26
C GLY A 144 -22.09 8.75 9.41
N LEU A 145 -20.92 8.89 10.05
CA LEU A 145 -19.63 9.01 9.36
C LEU A 145 -19.34 7.78 8.49
N ILE A 146 -19.49 6.57 9.04
CA ILE A 146 -19.25 5.32 8.29
C ILE A 146 -20.18 5.22 7.08
N SER A 147 -21.49 5.47 7.25
CA SER A 147 -22.47 5.42 6.16
C SER A 147 -22.12 6.40 5.03
N TYR A 148 -21.64 7.59 5.38
CA TYR A 148 -21.17 8.58 4.41
C TYR A 148 -19.94 8.08 3.61
N LEU A 149 -18.95 7.51 4.31
CA LEU A 149 -17.73 6.99 3.68
C LEU A 149 -17.99 5.76 2.81
N GLU A 150 -18.90 4.87 3.21
CA GLU A 150 -19.34 3.73 2.41
C GLU A 150 -20.06 4.19 1.14
N SER A 151 -20.99 5.15 1.26
CA SER A 151 -21.68 5.74 0.11
C SER A 151 -20.69 6.40 -0.86
N LEU A 152 -19.66 7.09 -0.32
CA LEU A 152 -18.60 7.68 -1.13
C LEU A 152 -17.78 6.61 -1.87
N LYS A 153 -17.43 5.50 -1.22
CA LYS A 153 -16.72 4.37 -1.87
C LYS A 153 -17.55 3.82 -3.03
N GLU A 154 -18.86 3.64 -2.83
CA GLU A 154 -19.80 3.15 -3.86
C GLU A 154 -19.95 4.14 -5.02
N GLU A 155 -20.14 5.43 -4.74
CA GLU A 155 -20.21 6.49 -5.77
C GLU A 155 -18.92 6.53 -6.60
N MET A 156 -17.78 6.42 -5.92
CA MET A 156 -16.47 6.33 -6.54
C MET A 156 -16.19 4.99 -7.22
N GLY A 157 -17.10 4.00 -7.12
CA GLY A 157 -16.93 2.63 -7.62
C GLY A 157 -15.54 2.06 -7.34
N ALA A 158 -15.01 2.33 -6.16
CA ALA A 158 -13.66 1.96 -5.77
C ALA A 158 -13.64 0.56 -5.13
N ASP A 159 -12.60 -0.22 -5.43
CA ASP A 159 -12.40 -1.54 -4.82
C ASP A 159 -12.13 -1.37 -3.31
N HIS A 160 -11.31 -0.38 -2.97
CA HIS A 160 -10.98 0.02 -1.61
C HIS A 160 -11.10 1.53 -1.42
N LEU A 161 -11.39 1.95 -0.19
CA LEU A 161 -11.30 3.35 0.21
C LEU A 161 -10.47 3.45 1.49
N TYR A 162 -9.27 4.01 1.38
CA TYR A 162 -8.38 4.24 2.51
C TYR A 162 -8.42 5.69 2.97
N LEU A 163 -8.29 5.89 4.28
CA LEU A 163 -8.42 7.21 4.88
C LEU A 163 -7.24 7.51 5.80
N ASP A 164 -6.70 8.71 5.67
CA ASP A 164 -6.01 9.40 6.74
C ASP A 164 -7.03 10.38 7.36
N ILE A 165 -7.48 10.08 8.58
CA ILE A 165 -8.60 10.80 9.21
C ILE A 165 -8.36 11.01 10.70
N GLU A 166 -8.68 12.23 11.15
CA GLU A 166 -8.90 12.55 12.55
C GLU A 166 -10.40 12.54 12.84
N VAL A 167 -10.81 11.79 13.85
CA VAL A 167 -12.19 11.68 14.33
C VAL A 167 -12.24 12.15 15.78
N ALA A 168 -12.89 13.28 16.01
CA ALA A 168 -13.25 13.75 17.35
C ALA A 168 -14.66 13.28 17.70
N VAL A 169 -14.83 12.73 18.89
CA VAL A 169 -16.11 12.19 19.37
C VAL A 169 -16.46 12.89 20.68
N ASP A 170 -17.62 13.53 20.71
CA ASP A 170 -18.17 14.25 21.85
C ASP A 170 -18.84 13.26 22.81
N SER A 171 -18.04 12.36 23.37
CA SER A 171 -18.48 11.34 24.33
C SER A 171 -17.38 11.07 25.36
N PRO A 172 -17.68 11.07 26.66
CA PRO A 172 -16.71 10.64 27.66
C PRO A 172 -16.31 9.19 27.40
N MET A 173 -15.04 8.88 27.63
CA MET A 173 -14.49 7.54 27.43
C MET A 173 -13.86 7.03 28.72
N THR A 174 -14.29 5.86 29.16
CA THR A 174 -13.66 5.14 30.26
C THR A 174 -12.32 4.52 29.81
N HIS A 175 -11.46 4.19 30.77
CA HIS A 175 -10.22 3.48 30.46
C HIS A 175 -10.45 2.10 29.80
N ALA A 176 -11.55 1.43 30.12
CA ALA A 176 -11.90 0.14 29.53
C ALA A 176 -12.28 0.28 28.05
N GLU A 177 -13.19 1.20 27.73
CA GLU A 177 -13.58 1.50 26.34
C GLU A 177 -12.38 1.97 25.50
N ARG A 178 -11.51 2.80 26.10
CA ARG A 178 -10.27 3.20 25.43
C ARG A 178 -9.41 2.00 25.06
N GLN A 179 -9.26 1.04 25.98
CA GLN A 179 -8.45 -0.14 25.73
C GLN A 179 -9.09 -1.05 24.69
N GLU A 180 -10.42 -1.15 24.68
CA GLU A 180 -11.19 -1.89 23.67
C GLU A 180 -10.94 -1.33 22.27
N ILE A 181 -11.11 -0.03 22.06
CA ILE A 181 -10.82 0.63 20.77
C ILE A 181 -9.36 0.45 20.35
N VAL A 182 -8.41 0.56 21.29
CA VAL A 182 -6.99 0.32 21.00
C VAL A 182 -6.76 -1.13 20.55
N ASN A 183 -7.44 -2.10 21.16
CA ASN A 183 -7.32 -3.51 20.76
C ASN A 183 -7.93 -3.74 19.37
N GLU A 184 -9.09 -3.15 19.09
CA GLU A 184 -9.75 -3.22 17.77
C GLU A 184 -8.87 -2.60 16.68
N LEU A 185 -8.32 -1.41 16.92
CA LEU A 185 -7.39 -0.74 15.99
C LEU A 185 -6.09 -1.53 15.79
N ASN A 186 -5.57 -2.21 16.81
CA ASN A 186 -4.41 -3.09 16.65
C ASN A 186 -4.72 -4.37 15.86
N ALA A 187 -5.97 -4.83 15.89
CA ALA A 187 -6.42 -6.02 15.18
C ALA A 187 -6.71 -5.76 13.69
N MET A 188 -6.85 -4.50 13.28
CA MET A 188 -7.00 -4.13 11.87
C MET A 188 -5.76 -4.50 11.04
N TYR A 189 -6.01 -5.12 9.90
CA TYR A 189 -4.99 -5.62 9.00
C TYR A 189 -4.40 -4.51 8.15
N LEU A 190 -5.24 -3.65 7.57
CA LEU A 190 -4.85 -2.64 6.59
C LEU A 190 -4.43 -1.30 7.21
N VAL A 191 -4.83 -1.02 8.46
CA VAL A 191 -4.46 0.24 9.14
C VAL A 191 -2.94 0.42 9.28
N LYS A 192 -2.38 1.49 8.73
CA LYS A 192 -0.93 1.70 8.78
C LYS A 192 -0.46 2.16 10.16
N ALA A 193 -1.17 3.10 10.75
CA ALA A 193 -0.89 3.61 12.10
C ALA A 193 -2.16 4.23 12.71
N PHE A 194 -2.19 4.32 14.03
CA PHE A 194 -3.22 5.07 14.74
C PHE A 194 -2.66 5.75 15.98
N TYR A 195 -3.33 6.81 16.42
CA TYR A 195 -3.00 7.55 17.62
C TYR A 195 -4.28 7.98 18.34
N LEU A 196 -4.33 7.77 19.64
CA LEU A 196 -5.38 8.32 20.52
C LEU A 196 -4.75 9.39 21.42
N PRO A 197 -4.51 10.62 20.89
CA PRO A 197 -3.71 11.63 21.57
C PRO A 197 -4.37 12.23 22.81
N ARG A 198 -5.71 12.27 22.87
CA ARG A 198 -6.43 12.93 23.94
C ARG A 198 -7.76 12.24 24.23
N ALA A 199 -7.97 11.92 25.51
CA ALA A 199 -9.28 11.71 26.10
C ALA A 199 -9.45 12.82 27.15
N ASP A 200 -10.39 13.73 26.90
CA ASP A 200 -10.84 14.74 27.85
C ASP A 200 -12.12 14.21 28.50
N PRO A 201 -12.48 14.59 29.74
CA PRO A 201 -13.80 14.29 30.31
C PRO A 201 -15.02 14.57 29.41
N GLN A 202 -14.89 15.38 28.36
CA GLN A 202 -15.98 15.70 27.43
C GLN A 202 -15.93 14.98 26.08
N GLY A 203 -14.86 14.26 25.76
CA GLY A 203 -14.67 13.70 24.43
C GLY A 203 -13.28 13.11 24.19
N PHE A 204 -13.08 12.49 23.03
CA PHE A 204 -11.78 11.95 22.65
C PHE A 204 -11.52 12.12 21.16
N VAL A 205 -10.25 11.94 20.78
CA VAL A 205 -9.80 12.03 19.39
C VAL A 205 -9.09 10.74 19.00
N VAL A 206 -9.44 10.22 17.82
CA VAL A 206 -8.77 9.09 17.17
C VAL A 206 -8.20 9.57 15.85
N ASN A 207 -6.90 9.41 15.67
CA ASN A 207 -6.24 9.61 14.39
C ASN A 207 -5.92 8.23 13.81
N VAL A 208 -6.32 7.98 12.57
CA VAL A 208 -5.93 6.77 11.83
C VAL A 208 -5.27 7.17 10.52
N VAL A 209 -4.27 6.40 10.12
CA VAL A 209 -3.50 6.58 8.89
C VAL A 209 -3.70 5.33 8.06
N LYS A 210 -4.18 5.51 6.82
CA LYS A 210 -4.47 4.45 5.86
C LYS A 210 -5.34 3.32 6.44
N ALA A 211 -6.45 3.67 7.07
CA ALA A 211 -7.46 2.67 7.45
C ALA A 211 -8.46 2.46 6.31
N GLU A 212 -8.84 1.22 6.05
CA GLU A 212 -9.91 0.92 5.07
C GLU A 212 -11.29 1.08 5.73
N VAL A 213 -12.25 1.61 4.97
CA VAL A 213 -13.59 1.95 5.50
C VAL A 213 -14.30 0.77 6.16
N SER A 214 -14.22 -0.44 5.59
CA SER A 214 -14.83 -1.65 6.16
C SER A 214 -14.17 -2.09 7.47
N GLU A 215 -12.88 -1.81 7.67
CA GLU A 215 -12.24 -2.04 8.97
C GLU A 215 -12.75 -1.02 10.00
N LEU A 216 -12.86 0.25 9.61
CA LEU A 216 -13.40 1.31 10.47
C LEU A 216 -14.87 1.07 10.85
N ALA A 217 -15.67 0.51 9.95
CA ALA A 217 -17.06 0.17 10.22
C ALA A 217 -17.23 -0.80 11.40
N GLY A 218 -16.21 -1.61 11.69
CA GLY A 218 -16.19 -2.54 12.81
C GLY A 218 -15.83 -1.94 14.17
N LEU A 219 -15.45 -0.66 14.24
CA LEU A 219 -15.06 -0.03 15.50
C LEU A 219 -16.27 0.25 16.42
N ASN A 220 -16.14 -0.16 17.68
CA ASN A 220 -17.11 0.14 18.72
C ASN A 220 -16.82 1.51 19.34
N ILE A 221 -17.20 2.55 18.62
CA ILE A 221 -17.09 3.94 19.08
C ILE A 221 -18.29 4.31 19.97
N PRO A 222 -18.06 4.84 21.20
CA PRO A 222 -19.13 5.34 22.08
C PRO A 222 -20.08 6.32 21.40
N GLU A 223 -21.35 6.30 21.79
CA GLU A 223 -22.34 7.24 21.26
C GLU A 223 -22.01 8.68 21.63
N GLY A 224 -22.03 9.55 20.62
CA GLY A 224 -21.75 10.98 20.74
C GLY A 224 -21.62 11.59 19.35
N ALA A 225 -21.79 12.92 19.27
CA ALA A 225 -21.59 13.63 18.02
C ALA A 225 -20.14 13.44 17.54
N VAL A 226 -19.97 13.29 16.23
CA VAL A 226 -18.66 13.06 15.61
C VAL A 226 -18.30 14.24 14.73
N ARG A 227 -17.05 14.66 14.81
CA ARG A 227 -16.47 15.67 13.94
C ARG A 227 -15.20 15.14 13.32
N THR A 228 -15.03 15.37 12.04
CA THR A 228 -13.80 14.99 11.34
C THR A 228 -12.90 16.20 11.16
N GLY A 229 -11.59 15.97 11.17
CA GLY A 229 -10.64 16.88 10.54
C GLY A 229 -10.78 16.86 9.00
N ARG A 230 -9.83 17.48 8.31
CA ARG A 230 -9.66 17.21 6.87
C ARG A 230 -9.31 15.75 6.67
N ILE A 231 -10.00 15.09 5.74
CA ILE A 231 -9.80 13.68 5.45
C ILE A 231 -8.99 13.60 4.17
N ARG A 232 -7.86 12.91 4.18
CA ARG A 232 -7.18 12.53 2.94
C ARG A 232 -7.62 11.13 2.56
N ALA A 233 -8.32 11.03 1.44
CA ALA A 233 -8.90 9.79 0.96
C ALA A 233 -8.12 9.24 -0.25
N TYR A 234 -8.07 7.92 -0.35
CA TYR A 234 -7.41 7.19 -1.42
C TYR A 234 -8.37 6.10 -1.90
N ALA A 235 -9.04 6.37 -3.03
CA ALA A 235 -9.86 5.37 -3.70
C ALA A 235 -8.96 4.45 -4.52
N GLY A 236 -8.93 3.17 -4.17
CA GLY A 236 -8.11 2.14 -4.79
C GLY A 236 -8.85 1.38 -5.88
N TYR A 237 -8.13 1.10 -6.97
CA TYR A 237 -8.63 0.38 -8.13
C TYR A 237 -7.61 -0.63 -8.64
N SER A 238 -8.10 -1.81 -9.00
CA SER A 238 -7.34 -2.85 -9.70
C SER A 238 -6.96 -2.46 -11.13
N GLU A 239 -7.80 -1.68 -11.80
CA GLU A 239 -7.60 -1.14 -13.16
C GLU A 239 -7.70 0.39 -13.18
N GLU A 240 -7.26 1.03 -14.26
CA GLU A 240 -7.37 2.49 -14.36
C GLU A 240 -8.85 2.90 -14.41
N PRO A 241 -9.32 3.79 -13.52
CA PRO A 241 -10.72 4.18 -13.50
C PRO A 241 -11.09 4.95 -14.77
N ASP A 242 -12.03 4.41 -15.55
CA ASP A 242 -12.53 5.00 -16.80
C ASP A 242 -13.57 6.11 -16.53
N ARG A 243 -13.19 7.10 -15.72
CA ARG A 243 -14.02 8.27 -15.43
C ARG A 243 -13.17 9.51 -15.21
N GLU A 244 -13.75 10.66 -15.53
CA GLU A 244 -13.15 11.95 -15.15
C GLU A 244 -13.50 12.28 -13.69
N PHE A 245 -12.48 12.74 -12.94
CA PHE A 245 -12.66 13.19 -11.57
C PHE A 245 -12.60 14.72 -11.49
N PRO A 246 -13.27 15.35 -10.49
CA PRO A 246 -13.22 16.79 -10.30
C PRO A 246 -11.81 17.34 -10.10
N GLN A 247 -11.66 18.67 -10.23
CA GLN A 247 -10.42 19.35 -9.84
C GLN A 247 -10.08 19.09 -8.37
N GLY A 248 -8.81 18.77 -8.09
CA GLY A 248 -8.33 18.39 -6.75
C GLY A 248 -8.17 16.89 -6.54
N TYR A 249 -8.61 16.07 -7.50
CA TYR A 249 -8.39 14.63 -7.51
C TYR A 249 -7.12 14.31 -8.29
N HIS A 250 -6.27 13.43 -7.75
CA HIS A 250 -5.01 13.04 -8.35
C HIS A 250 -4.98 11.54 -8.61
N ASN A 251 -4.93 11.14 -9.88
CA ASN A 251 -4.71 9.75 -10.27
C ASN A 251 -3.22 9.41 -10.14
N VAL A 252 -2.92 8.31 -9.47
CA VAL A 252 -1.57 7.80 -9.23
C VAL A 252 -1.55 6.33 -9.63
N SER A 253 -0.63 5.96 -10.52
CA SER A 253 -0.42 4.56 -10.92
C SER A 253 0.73 3.94 -10.13
N ALA A 254 0.58 2.67 -9.76
CA ALA A 254 1.67 1.85 -9.23
C ALA A 254 2.68 1.44 -10.31
N LYS A 255 2.30 1.53 -11.60
CA LYS A 255 3.11 1.10 -12.72
C LYS A 255 4.45 1.83 -12.76
N GLY A 256 5.54 1.07 -12.78
CA GLY A 256 6.90 1.59 -12.81
C GLY A 256 7.43 2.08 -11.45
N LEU A 257 6.66 1.93 -10.37
CA LEU A 257 7.16 2.12 -8.99
C LEU A 257 7.86 0.87 -8.45
N LEU A 258 7.50 -0.30 -9.00
CA LEU A 258 8.21 -1.58 -8.88
C LEU A 258 9.17 -1.84 -10.07
#